data_AF-A0A7S0DQY4-F1
#
_entry.id   AF-A0A7S0DQY4-F1
#
_cell.length_a   1.000
_cell.length_b   1.000
_cell.length_c   1.000
_cell.angle_alpha   90.00
_cell.angle_beta   90.00
_cell.angle_gamma   90.00
#
_symmetry.space_group_name_H-M   'P 1'
#
loop_
_entity.id
_entity.type
_entity.pdbx_description
1 polymer ?
#
loop_
_entity_poly.entity_id
_entity_poly.type
_entity_poly.pdbx_seq_one_letter_code
_entity_poly.pdbx_strand_id
1 'polypeptide(L)'
;KMALTSIALSLIFSLSLAQITHIRPTTPAMRTPIQLKRATMPRMPPAGLRPGGRPSEARRARGRQQVIKAAEFQEIALSEGARTSIVLARGILMPMVNIAILALLARFVVDTTEGLDRDEEIPQKIINVTEPVLAPVRKIVPKLFEVDASALAIIAVLTLLNELFIGEKGVLSMLAAKR
;
A
#
# COMPACT_ATOMS: atom_id res chain seq x y z
N LYS A 1 -24.03 -23.28 20.84
CA LYS A 1 -23.69 -23.35 19.40
C LYS A 1 -24.06 -22.07 18.66
N MET A 2 -25.28 -21.53 18.77
CA MET A 2 -25.66 -20.21 18.18
C MET A 2 -24.84 -18.99 18.66
N ALA A 3 -24.29 -19.03 19.87
CA ALA A 3 -23.43 -17.95 20.38
C ALA A 3 -22.08 -17.86 19.62
N LEU A 4 -21.53 -19.01 19.18
CA LEU A 4 -20.23 -19.05 18.51
C LEU A 4 -20.31 -18.46 17.09
N THR A 5 -21.39 -18.77 16.37
CA THR A 5 -21.62 -18.25 15.01
C THR A 5 -21.86 -16.74 15.02
N SER A 6 -22.62 -16.23 15.99
CA SER A 6 -22.83 -14.79 16.19
C SER A 6 -21.52 -14.04 16.51
N ILE A 7 -20.68 -14.61 17.38
CA ILE A 7 -19.36 -14.03 17.71
C ILE A 7 -18.42 -14.07 16.50
N ALA A 8 -18.42 -15.16 15.73
CA ALA A 8 -17.64 -15.26 14.51
C ALA A 8 -18.09 -14.20 13.48
N LEU A 9 -19.39 -14.07 13.23
CA LEU A 9 -19.93 -13.06 12.31
C LEU A 9 -19.59 -11.62 12.76
N SER A 10 -19.67 -11.32 14.06
CA SER A 10 -19.35 -9.97 14.57
C SER A 10 -17.87 -9.65 14.46
N LEU A 11 -16.98 -10.61 14.77
CA LEU A 11 -15.54 -10.46 14.60
C LEU A 11 -15.17 -10.27 13.12
N ILE A 12 -15.80 -11.03 12.23
CA ILE A 12 -15.58 -10.92 10.78
C ILE A 12 -16.04 -9.54 10.27
N PHE A 13 -17.21 -9.07 10.71
CA PHE A 13 -17.73 -7.76 10.35
C PHE A 13 -16.86 -6.61 10.88
N SER A 14 -16.40 -6.72 12.13
CA SER A 14 -15.50 -5.74 12.74
C SER A 14 -14.11 -5.71 12.08
N LEU A 15 -13.52 -6.87 11.75
CA LEU A 15 -12.25 -6.92 11.01
C LEU A 15 -12.40 -6.35 9.59
N SER A 16 -13.51 -6.61 8.92
CA SER A 16 -13.80 -6.07 7.59
C SER A 16 -13.94 -4.54 7.60
N LEU A 17 -14.66 -3.98 8.58
CA LEU A 17 -14.77 -2.53 8.77
C LEU A 17 -13.43 -1.87 9.11
N ALA A 18 -12.56 -2.55 9.86
CA ALA A 18 -11.22 -2.06 10.16
C ALA A 18 -10.34 -1.90 8.91
N GLN A 19 -10.55 -2.73 7.87
CA GLN A 19 -9.84 -2.60 6.59
C GLN A 19 -10.37 -1.45 5.72
N ILE A 20 -11.66 -1.10 5.84
CA ILE A 20 -12.31 -0.03 5.06
C ILE A 20 -11.95 1.36 5.60
N THR A 21 -11.78 1.49 6.92
CA THR A 21 -11.46 2.78 7.57
C THR A 21 -10.04 3.27 7.34
N HIS A 22 -9.14 2.44 6.79
CA HIS A 22 -7.77 2.85 6.49
C HIS A 22 -7.61 3.60 5.14
N ILE A 23 -8.69 3.75 4.37
CA ILE A 23 -8.69 4.59 3.16
C ILE A 23 -8.91 6.04 3.60
N ARG A 24 -7.88 6.66 4.21
CA ARG A 24 -7.89 8.12 4.35
C ARG A 24 -7.72 8.72 2.96
N PRO A 25 -8.61 9.61 2.50
CA PRO A 25 -8.25 10.50 1.42
C PRO A 25 -7.07 11.33 1.92
N THR A 26 -5.93 11.23 1.25
CA THR A 26 -4.84 12.17 1.41
C THR A 26 -5.32 13.51 0.89
N THR A 27 -6.05 14.26 1.70
CA THR A 27 -6.33 15.66 1.42
C THR A 27 -4.96 16.34 1.39
N PRO A 28 -4.47 16.84 0.24
CA PRO A 28 -3.28 17.65 0.24
C PRO A 28 -3.62 18.86 1.10
N ALA A 29 -2.97 18.98 2.25
CA ALA A 29 -3.07 20.17 3.07
C ALA A 29 -2.55 21.33 2.22
N MET A 30 -3.47 22.09 1.63
CA MET A 30 -3.18 23.33 0.92
C MET A 30 -2.79 24.37 1.99
N ARG A 31 -1.56 24.20 2.51
CA ARG A 31 -0.86 25.17 3.33
C ARG A 31 0.11 25.92 2.43
N THR A 32 -0.38 27.02 1.89
CA THR A 32 0.48 28.20 1.77
C THR A 32 -0.33 29.40 2.25
N PRO A 33 -0.13 29.90 3.48
CA PRO A 33 -0.13 31.34 3.59
C PRO A 33 0.97 31.81 2.65
N ILE A 34 0.61 32.70 1.74
CA ILE A 34 1.55 33.48 0.94
C ILE A 34 2.47 34.16 1.96
N GLN A 35 3.58 33.50 2.29
CA GLN A 35 4.69 34.10 2.99
C GLN A 35 5.31 35.00 1.94
N LEU A 36 4.74 36.19 1.84
CA LEU A 36 5.33 37.33 1.16
C LEU A 36 6.67 37.52 1.88
N LYS A 37 7.69 36.86 1.34
CA LYS A 37 9.07 37.01 1.74
C LYS A 37 9.36 38.48 1.51
N ARG A 38 9.15 39.31 2.54
CA ARG A 38 9.58 40.71 2.58
C ARG A 38 10.99 40.66 2.06
N ALA A 39 11.18 41.19 0.85
CA ALA A 39 12.47 41.31 0.26
C ALA A 39 13.27 42.17 1.24
N THR A 40 14.04 41.54 2.10
CA THR A 40 15.18 42.18 2.74
C THR A 40 16.05 42.58 1.59
N MET A 41 15.92 43.84 1.17
CA MET A 41 16.67 44.40 0.07
C MET A 41 18.15 44.14 0.36
N PRO A 42 18.87 43.40 -0.49
CA PRO A 42 20.30 43.23 -0.29
C PRO A 42 20.91 44.62 -0.35
N ARG A 43 21.60 45.04 0.73
CA ARG A 43 22.43 46.25 0.72
C ARG A 43 23.31 46.17 -0.53
N MET A 44 23.18 47.15 -1.42
CA MET A 44 24.03 47.23 -2.60
C MET A 44 25.49 47.23 -2.14
N PRO A 45 26.31 46.27 -2.59
CA PRO A 45 27.74 46.35 -2.34
C PRO A 45 28.30 47.59 -3.05
N PRO A 46 29.30 48.26 -2.47
CA PRO A 46 29.88 49.47 -3.06
C PRO A 46 30.33 49.20 -4.48
N ALA A 47 30.01 50.14 -5.38
CA ALA A 47 30.40 50.12 -6.78
C ALA A 47 31.93 50.24 -6.89
N GLY A 48 32.62 49.11 -6.76
CA GLY A 48 34.08 49.12 -6.69
C GLY A 48 34.64 47.73 -6.46
N LEU A 49 34.56 46.89 -7.50
CA LEU A 49 35.48 45.80 -7.86
C LEU A 49 34.82 45.07 -9.03
N ARG A 50 35.18 45.45 -10.27
CA ARG A 50 34.86 44.64 -11.45
C ARG A 50 35.50 43.27 -11.21
N PRO A 51 34.74 42.17 -11.12
CA PRO A 51 35.36 40.86 -11.13
C PRO A 51 36.00 40.70 -12.51
N GLY A 52 37.33 40.72 -12.58
CA GLY A 52 38.12 40.48 -13.79
C GLY A 52 38.06 39.02 -14.25
N GLY A 53 36.91 38.36 -14.12
CA GLY A 53 36.65 37.04 -14.67
C GLY A 53 36.42 37.17 -16.17
N ARG A 54 37.17 36.42 -16.95
CA ARG A 54 37.03 36.42 -18.42
C ARG A 54 35.58 36.03 -18.77
N PRO A 55 34.93 36.66 -19.77
CA PRO A 55 33.54 36.36 -20.15
C PRO A 55 33.27 34.86 -20.43
N SER A 56 34.32 34.11 -20.75
CA SER A 56 34.32 32.67 -20.95
C SER A 56 34.04 31.86 -19.67
N GLU A 57 34.40 32.33 -18.49
CA GLU A 57 34.17 31.64 -17.22
C GLU A 57 32.70 31.68 -16.80
N ALA A 58 32.03 32.82 -16.99
CA ALA A 58 30.59 32.95 -16.76
C ALA A 58 29.78 32.08 -17.73
N ARG A 59 30.22 31.92 -18.99
CA ARG A 59 29.63 30.98 -19.96
C ARG A 59 29.84 29.52 -19.55
N ARG A 60 31.04 29.17 -19.05
CA ARG A 60 31.33 27.81 -18.55
C ARG A 60 30.53 27.48 -17.28
N ALA A 61 30.34 28.44 -16.38
CA ALA A 61 29.52 28.27 -15.18
C ALA A 61 28.03 28.07 -15.53
N ARG A 62 27.48 28.85 -16.49
CA ARG A 62 26.12 28.65 -16.99
C ARG A 62 25.95 27.31 -17.71
N GLY A 63 26.92 26.92 -18.54
CA GLY A 63 26.91 25.62 -19.19
C GLY A 63 26.91 24.47 -18.18
N ARG A 64 27.79 24.53 -17.16
CA ARG A 64 27.80 23.54 -16.07
C ARG A 64 26.48 23.50 -15.30
N GLN A 65 25.91 24.66 -14.98
CA GLN A 65 24.61 24.72 -14.29
C GLN A 65 23.46 24.16 -15.15
N GLN A 66 23.46 24.36 -16.46
CA GLN A 66 22.46 23.78 -17.35
C GLN A 66 22.56 22.26 -17.41
N VAL A 67 23.78 21.72 -17.41
CA VAL A 67 24.02 20.26 -17.38
C VAL A 67 23.60 19.66 -16.04
N ILE A 68 23.91 20.33 -14.92
CA ILE A 68 23.48 19.88 -13.58
C ILE A 68 21.95 19.94 -13.45
N LYS A 69 21.31 21.02 -13.92
CA LYS A 69 19.84 21.12 -13.93
C LYS A 69 19.20 20.03 -14.79
N ALA A 70 19.75 19.76 -15.97
CA ALA A 70 19.25 18.70 -16.84
C ALA A 70 19.36 17.31 -16.18
N ALA A 71 20.44 17.06 -15.46
CA ALA A 71 20.61 15.83 -14.67
C ALA A 71 19.60 15.75 -13.50
N GLU A 72 19.37 16.86 -12.78
CA GLU A 72 18.36 16.93 -11.71
C GLU A 72 16.93 16.69 -12.25
N PHE A 73 16.58 17.25 -13.42
CA PHE A 73 15.28 17.02 -14.05
C PHE A 73 15.09 15.56 -14.48
N GLN A 74 16.17 14.91 -14.94
CA GLN A 74 16.15 13.49 -15.29
C GLN A 74 15.93 12.60 -14.06
N GLU A 75 16.57 12.94 -12.93
CA GLU A 75 16.43 12.23 -11.66
C GLU A 75 15.03 12.41 -11.05
N ILE A 76 14.45 13.61 -11.16
CA ILE A 76 13.06 13.89 -10.77
C ILE A 76 12.09 13.07 -11.63
N ALA A 77 12.26 13.04 -12.95
CA ALA A 77 11.38 12.29 -13.86
C ALA A 77 11.44 10.76 -13.63
N LEU A 78 12.62 10.22 -13.35
CA LEU A 78 12.79 8.81 -13.01
C LEU A 78 12.16 8.46 -11.66
N SER A 79 12.17 9.38 -10.70
CA SER A 79 11.56 9.18 -9.38
C SER A 79 10.02 9.25 -9.41
N GLU A 80 9.45 10.12 -10.26
CA GLU A 80 8.00 10.29 -10.45
C GLU A 80 7.38 9.07 -11.16
N GLY A 81 8.06 8.57 -12.20
CA GLY A 81 7.64 7.36 -12.94
C GLY A 81 7.70 6.08 -12.09
N ALA A 82 8.74 5.95 -11.26
CA ALA A 82 8.85 4.84 -10.32
C ALA A 82 7.74 4.88 -9.25
N ARG A 83 7.46 6.07 -8.68
CA ARG A 83 6.40 6.26 -7.69
C ARG A 83 5.00 5.94 -8.26
N THR A 84 4.71 6.37 -9.49
CA THR A 84 3.44 6.04 -10.15
C THR A 84 3.29 4.55 -10.42
N SER A 85 4.36 3.86 -10.86
CA SER A 85 4.31 2.41 -11.09
C SER A 85 4.03 1.61 -9.80
N ILE A 86 4.60 2.02 -8.66
CA ILE A 86 4.36 1.39 -7.35
C ILE A 86 2.93 1.63 -6.89
N VAL A 87 2.40 2.85 -7.06
CA VAL A 87 1.02 3.18 -6.68
C VAL A 87 0.01 2.38 -7.53
N LEU A 88 0.26 2.23 -8.83
CA LEU A 88 -0.58 1.44 -9.72
C LEU A 88 -0.53 -0.06 -9.37
N ALA A 89 0.67 -0.60 -9.17
CA ALA A 89 0.84 -2.00 -8.75
C ALA A 89 0.13 -2.27 -7.42
N ARG A 90 0.27 -1.35 -6.44
CA ARG A 90 -0.44 -1.43 -5.16
C ARG A 90 -1.96 -1.34 -5.34
N GLY A 91 -2.44 -0.44 -6.19
CA GLY A 91 -3.87 -0.26 -6.47
C GLY A 91 -4.56 -1.49 -7.04
N ILE A 92 -3.81 -2.35 -7.76
CA ILE A 92 -4.34 -3.61 -8.33
C ILE A 92 -4.10 -4.78 -7.38
N LEU A 93 -2.92 -4.88 -6.76
CA LEU A 93 -2.55 -6.01 -5.92
C LEU A 93 -3.35 -6.05 -4.62
N MET A 94 -3.57 -4.89 -4.00
CA MET A 94 -4.29 -4.78 -2.73
C MET A 94 -5.74 -5.32 -2.79
N PRO A 95 -6.59 -4.95 -3.78
CA PRO A 95 -7.93 -5.52 -3.87
C PRO A 95 -7.93 -7.02 -4.20
N MET A 96 -6.96 -7.52 -4.97
CA MET A 96 -6.85 -8.96 -5.25
C MET A 96 -6.61 -9.76 -3.97
N VAL A 97 -5.70 -9.30 -3.11
CA VAL A 97 -5.43 -9.93 -1.80
C VAL A 97 -6.66 -9.84 -0.90
N ASN A 98 -7.35 -8.69 -0.87
CA ASN A 98 -8.55 -8.53 -0.05
C ASN A 98 -9.69 -9.46 -0.49
N ILE A 99 -9.88 -9.64 -1.81
CA ILE A 99 -10.85 -10.61 -2.34
C ILE A 99 -10.48 -12.04 -1.95
N ALA A 100 -9.20 -12.39 -2.00
CA ALA A 100 -8.74 -13.71 -1.55
C ALA A 100 -9.02 -13.93 -0.05
N ILE A 101 -8.75 -12.93 0.80
CA ILE A 101 -9.07 -12.97 2.23
C ILE A 101 -10.58 -13.10 2.44
N LEU A 102 -11.39 -12.35 1.70
CA LEU A 102 -12.85 -12.41 1.78
C LEU A 102 -13.38 -13.80 1.38
N ALA A 103 -12.84 -14.40 0.32
CA ALA A 103 -13.21 -15.74 -0.11
C ALA A 103 -12.85 -16.79 0.96
N LEU A 104 -11.68 -16.68 1.59
CA LEU A 104 -11.28 -17.56 2.70
C LEU A 104 -12.15 -17.35 3.95
N LEU A 105 -12.57 -16.11 4.24
CA LEU A 105 -13.52 -15.81 5.28
C LEU A 105 -14.89 -16.43 5.00
N ALA A 106 -15.38 -16.31 3.77
CA ALA A 106 -16.60 -16.95 3.34
C ALA A 106 -16.51 -18.49 3.46
N ARG A 107 -15.35 -19.08 3.12
CA ARG A 107 -15.08 -20.50 3.33
C ARG A 107 -15.18 -20.88 4.81
N PHE A 108 -14.60 -20.08 5.69
CA PHE A 108 -14.71 -20.29 7.14
C PHE A 108 -16.16 -20.20 7.62
N VAL A 109 -16.96 -19.26 7.09
CA VAL A 109 -18.39 -19.15 7.42
C VAL A 109 -19.17 -20.38 6.95
N VAL A 110 -18.93 -20.85 5.73
CA VAL A 110 -19.54 -22.10 5.20
C VAL A 110 -19.18 -23.29 6.07
N ASP A 111 -17.93 -23.41 6.52
CA ASP A 111 -17.48 -24.53 7.36
C ASP A 111 -18.01 -24.45 8.81
N THR A 112 -18.27 -23.25 9.33
CA THR A 112 -18.73 -23.04 10.72
C THR A 112 -20.25 -23.02 10.86
N THR A 113 -20.98 -22.88 9.76
CA THR A 113 -22.45 -22.85 9.78
C THR A 113 -23.00 -24.27 9.74
N GLU A 114 -23.57 -24.71 10.87
CA GLU A 114 -24.27 -25.99 10.94
C GLU A 114 -25.60 -25.90 10.14
N GLY A 115 -25.89 -26.90 9.29
CA GLY A 115 -27.13 -26.97 8.52
C GLY A 115 -27.13 -26.29 7.15
N LEU A 116 -25.97 -25.85 6.66
CA LEU A 116 -25.80 -25.41 5.26
C LEU A 116 -25.54 -26.62 4.36
N ASP A 117 -26.39 -26.80 3.34
CA ASP A 117 -26.20 -27.83 2.33
C ASP A 117 -25.04 -27.44 1.42
N ARG A 118 -23.94 -28.20 1.49
CA ARG A 118 -22.70 -27.91 0.74
C ARG A 118 -22.85 -28.14 -0.77
N ASP A 119 -23.89 -28.87 -1.16
CA ASP A 119 -24.22 -29.16 -2.55
C ASP A 119 -24.99 -28.02 -3.23
N GLU A 120 -25.40 -26.99 -2.47
CA GLU A 120 -25.93 -25.77 -3.05
C GLU A 120 -24.87 -25.03 -3.88
N GLU A 121 -25.31 -24.29 -4.90
CA GLU A 121 -24.40 -23.65 -5.85
C GLU A 121 -23.43 -22.65 -5.20
N ILE A 122 -23.89 -21.89 -4.20
CA ILE A 122 -23.11 -20.80 -3.60
C ILE A 122 -22.00 -21.37 -2.69
N PRO A 123 -22.29 -22.23 -1.68
CA PRO A 123 -21.26 -22.88 -0.88
C PRO A 123 -20.27 -23.67 -1.73
N GLN A 124 -20.74 -24.42 -2.73
CA GLN A 124 -19.87 -25.24 -3.57
C GLN A 124 -18.90 -24.39 -4.41
N LYS A 125 -19.36 -23.25 -4.95
CA LYS A 125 -18.48 -22.31 -5.67
C LYS A 125 -17.39 -21.75 -4.75
N ILE A 126 -17.72 -21.36 -3.53
CA ILE A 126 -16.75 -20.85 -2.54
C ILE A 126 -15.73 -21.94 -2.20
N ILE A 127 -16.20 -23.18 -2.01
CA ILE A 127 -15.34 -24.33 -1.73
C ILE A 127 -14.35 -24.53 -2.88
N ASN A 128 -14.84 -24.61 -4.11
CA ASN A 128 -14.02 -24.86 -5.30
C ASN A 128 -12.97 -23.76 -5.55
N VAL A 129 -13.31 -22.50 -5.31
CA VAL A 129 -12.37 -21.37 -5.50
C VAL A 129 -11.26 -21.38 -4.43
N THR A 130 -11.58 -21.79 -3.20
CA THR A 130 -10.63 -21.74 -2.08
C THR A 130 -9.80 -23.01 -1.91
N GLU A 131 -10.30 -24.15 -2.41
CA GLU A 131 -9.64 -25.46 -2.33
C GLU A 131 -8.19 -25.51 -2.84
N PRO A 132 -7.82 -24.94 -4.01
CA PRO A 132 -6.44 -25.04 -4.51
C PRO A 132 -5.42 -24.35 -3.59
N VAL A 133 -5.85 -23.35 -2.82
CA VAL A 133 -5.01 -22.62 -1.86
C VAL A 133 -4.95 -23.37 -0.52
N LEU A 134 -6.06 -23.99 -0.11
CA LEU A 134 -6.19 -24.71 1.17
C LEU A 134 -5.58 -26.12 1.15
N ALA A 135 -5.67 -26.83 0.02
CA ALA A 135 -5.19 -28.21 -0.14
C ALA A 135 -3.72 -28.44 0.28
N PRO A 136 -2.74 -27.58 -0.09
CA PRO A 136 -1.36 -27.76 0.36
C PRO A 136 -1.20 -27.53 1.87
N VAL A 137 -1.92 -26.57 2.43
CA VAL A 137 -1.80 -26.20 3.85
C VAL A 137 -2.45 -27.23 4.76
N ARG A 138 -3.56 -27.85 4.33
CA ARG A 138 -4.22 -28.97 5.02
C ARG A 138 -3.34 -30.22 5.19
N LYS A 139 -2.22 -30.32 4.47
CA LYS A 139 -1.23 -31.38 4.71
C LYS A 139 -0.40 -31.16 5.98
N ILE A 140 -0.30 -29.91 6.42
CA ILE A 140 0.51 -29.50 7.58
C ILE A 140 -0.40 -29.23 8.78
N VAL A 141 -1.53 -28.57 8.54
CA VAL A 141 -2.52 -28.26 9.58
C VAL A 141 -3.60 -29.34 9.56
N PRO A 142 -3.66 -30.22 10.58
CA PRO A 142 -4.75 -31.18 10.68
C PRO A 142 -6.08 -30.46 10.88
N LYS A 143 -7.17 -31.02 10.35
CA LYS A 143 -8.52 -30.52 10.63
C LYS A 143 -8.81 -30.66 12.12
N LEU A 144 -8.86 -29.53 12.83
CA LEU A 144 -9.24 -29.46 14.23
C LEU A 144 -10.76 -29.20 14.27
N PHE A 145 -11.54 -30.23 14.62
CA PHE A 145 -13.01 -30.26 14.59
C PHE A 145 -13.62 -30.34 13.16
N GLU A 146 -14.95 -30.20 13.03
CA GLU A 146 -15.65 -30.05 11.73
C GLU A 146 -15.31 -28.72 11.03
N VAL A 147 -14.49 -27.86 11.65
CA VAL A 147 -14.12 -26.53 11.18
C VAL A 147 -12.74 -26.59 10.53
N ASP A 148 -12.58 -25.98 9.36
CA ASP A 148 -11.28 -25.95 8.68
C ASP A 148 -10.34 -24.88 9.28
N ALA A 149 -9.55 -25.30 10.27
CA ALA A 149 -8.51 -24.47 10.88
C ALA A 149 -7.47 -23.94 9.86
N SER A 150 -7.32 -24.61 8.72
CA SER A 150 -6.40 -24.19 7.65
C SER A 150 -6.80 -22.86 7.03
N ALA A 151 -8.11 -22.60 6.90
CA ALA A 151 -8.60 -21.33 6.36
C ALA A 151 -8.23 -20.16 7.27
N LEU A 152 -8.41 -20.32 8.58
CA LEU A 152 -8.03 -19.30 9.56
C LEU A 152 -6.53 -19.03 9.57
N ALA A 153 -5.71 -20.10 9.50
CA ALA A 153 -4.26 -20.00 9.44
C ALA A 153 -3.79 -19.22 8.18
N ILE A 154 -4.36 -19.53 7.01
CA ILE A 154 -4.02 -18.82 5.77
C ILE A 154 -4.45 -17.36 5.86
N ILE A 155 -5.65 -17.06 6.37
CA ILE A 155 -6.12 -15.67 6.56
C ILE A 155 -5.15 -14.89 7.45
N ALA A 156 -4.71 -15.47 8.56
CA ALA A 156 -3.77 -14.84 9.47
C ALA A 156 -2.43 -14.53 8.77
N VAL A 157 -1.88 -15.50 8.03
CA VAL A 157 -0.64 -15.34 7.28
C VAL A 157 -0.79 -14.29 6.17
N LEU A 158 -1.85 -14.36 5.37
CA LEU A 158 -2.11 -13.39 4.29
C LEU A 158 -2.28 -11.97 4.82
N THR A 159 -3.00 -11.81 5.94
CA THR A 159 -3.21 -10.50 6.56
C THR A 159 -1.90 -9.92 7.09
N LEU A 160 -1.08 -10.75 7.75
CA LEU A 160 0.25 -10.36 8.21
C LEU A 160 1.16 -9.97 7.05
N LEU A 161 1.20 -10.76 5.97
CA LEU A 161 2.00 -10.47 4.80
C LEU A 161 1.52 -9.20 4.09
N ASN A 162 0.21 -9.01 3.96
CA ASN A 162 -0.36 -7.82 3.35
C ASN A 162 0.06 -6.57 4.13
N GLU A 163 -0.06 -6.57 5.46
CA GLU A 163 0.33 -5.42 6.27
C GLU A 163 1.85 -5.19 6.29
N LEU A 164 2.63 -6.27 6.33
CA LEU A 164 4.10 -6.20 6.39
C LEU A 164 4.72 -5.71 5.07
N PHE A 165 4.18 -6.14 3.92
CA PHE A 165 4.73 -5.77 2.62
C PHE A 165 4.02 -4.57 2.02
N ILE A 166 2.68 -4.61 1.96
CA ILE A 166 1.84 -3.70 1.19
C ILE A 166 1.22 -2.62 2.09
N GLY A 167 1.11 -2.85 3.40
CA GLY A 167 0.49 -1.94 4.37
C GLY A 167 1.13 -0.55 4.42
N GLU A 168 0.45 0.42 5.05
CA GLU A 168 0.98 1.78 5.20
C GLU A 168 2.32 1.84 5.94
N LYS A 169 2.54 0.89 6.86
CA LYS A 169 3.78 0.75 7.62
C LYS A 169 4.71 -0.33 7.04
N GLY A 170 4.33 -0.91 5.91
CA GLY A 170 5.03 -2.03 5.30
C GLY A 170 6.39 -1.64 4.75
N VAL A 171 7.23 -2.66 4.51
CA VAL A 171 8.61 -2.50 4.02
C VAL A 171 8.65 -1.73 2.69
N LEU A 172 7.66 -1.94 1.81
CA LEU A 172 7.57 -1.21 0.54
C LEU A 172 7.30 0.28 0.75
N SER A 173 6.49 0.62 1.76
CA SER A 173 6.24 2.00 2.17
C SER A 173 7.51 2.65 2.72
N MET A 174 8.28 1.92 3.53
CA MET A 174 9.55 2.42 4.06
C MET A 174 10.64 2.57 2.99
N LEU A 175 10.69 1.67 1.99
CA LEU A 175 11.61 1.80 0.86
C LEU A 175 11.23 2.96 -0.07
N ALA A 176 9.95 3.26 -0.22
CA ALA A 176 9.46 4.42 -0.96
C ALA A 176 9.64 5.74 -0.19
N ALA A 177 9.54 5.71 1.15
CA ALA A 177 9.68 6.88 2.02
C ALA A 177 11.14 7.25 2.32
N LYS A 178 12.09 6.30 2.17
CA LYS A 178 13.52 6.50 2.43
C LYS A 178 14.33 7.00 1.22
N ARG A 179 13.67 7.56 0.18
CA ARG A 179 14.32 8.23 -0.96
C ARG A 179 13.81 9.66 -1.13
#